data_AF-A0A9D8WNF4-F1
#
_entry.id   AF-A0A9D8WNF4-F1
#
_cell.length_a   1.000
_cell.length_b   1.000
_cell.length_c   1.000
_cell.angle_alpha   90.00
_cell.angle_beta   90.00
_cell.angle_gamma   90.00
#
_symmetry.space_group_name_H-M   'P 1'
#
loop_
_entity.id
_entity.type
_entity.pdbx_description
1 polymer ?
#
loop_
_entity_poly.entity_id
_entity_poly.type
_entity_poly.pdbx_seq_one_letter_code
_entity_poly.pdbx_strand_id
1 'polypeptide(L)'
;MAVNAQPWMQQQKEDLGSLKDSYSKYFMIGVAVNQRNISDEAQIALVKKEFNSITAENDMKPAMVHPEEGKWTWEAADRIANFCRQNGIKLRGHN
;
A
#
# COMPACT_ATOMS: atom_id res chain seq x y z
N MET A 1 29.22 -20.33 -34.04
CA MET A 1 27.86 -20.90 -34.09
C MET A 1 27.10 -20.34 -32.90
N ALA A 2 26.11 -19.48 -33.13
CA ALA A 2 25.29 -18.93 -32.04
C ALA A 2 24.29 -20.00 -31.60
N VAL A 3 24.31 -20.37 -30.33
CA VAL A 3 23.27 -21.19 -29.71
C VAL A 3 22.05 -20.29 -29.46
N ASN A 4 21.05 -20.42 -30.32
CA ASN A 4 19.75 -19.79 -30.08
C ASN A 4 19.07 -20.50 -28.90
N ALA A 5 18.72 -19.75 -27.86
CA ALA A 5 17.93 -20.27 -26.73
C ALA A 5 16.58 -20.84 -27.22
N GLN A 6 16.15 -21.97 -26.63
CA GLN A 6 14.97 -22.70 -27.10
C GLN A 6 13.64 -22.02 -26.69
N PRO A 7 12.58 -22.08 -27.54
CA PRO A 7 11.36 -21.28 -27.42
C PRO A 7 10.42 -21.60 -26.24
N TRP A 8 10.71 -22.63 -25.43
CA TRP A 8 9.85 -23.08 -24.32
C TRP A 8 10.19 -22.44 -22.97
N MET A 9 11.12 -21.47 -22.94
CA MET A 9 11.44 -20.68 -21.74
C MET A 9 10.56 -19.43 -21.54
N GLN A 10 9.53 -19.22 -22.36
CA GLN A 10 8.57 -18.13 -22.15
C GLN A 10 7.45 -18.62 -21.22
N GLN A 11 7.64 -18.52 -19.91
CA GLN A 11 6.52 -18.64 -18.97
C GLN A 11 5.65 -17.39 -19.15
N GLN A 12 4.55 -17.50 -19.89
CA GLN A 12 3.53 -16.46 -19.92
C GLN A 12 2.99 -16.31 -18.49
N LYS A 13 3.35 -15.21 -17.82
CA LYS A 13 2.59 -14.76 -16.65
C LYS A 13 1.22 -14.35 -17.17
N GLU A 14 0.22 -15.20 -16.98
CA GLU A 14 -1.17 -14.75 -17.08
C GLU A 14 -1.32 -13.51 -16.18
N ASP A 15 -1.81 -12.42 -16.75
CA ASP A 15 -2.19 -11.25 -15.98
C ASP A 15 -3.48 -11.58 -15.24
N LEU A 16 -3.34 -12.18 -14.05
CA LEU A 16 -4.44 -12.57 -13.17
C LEU A 16 -5.19 -11.35 -12.59
N GLY A 17 -4.88 -10.13 -13.04
CA GLY A 17 -5.38 -8.89 -12.46
C GLY A 17 -4.74 -8.60 -11.10
N SER A 18 -5.22 -7.55 -10.43
CA SER A 18 -4.80 -7.23 -9.07
C SER A 18 -5.69 -7.88 -8.01
N LEU A 19 -5.19 -7.98 -6.78
CA LEU A 19 -5.96 -8.49 -5.65
C LEU A 19 -7.25 -7.68 -5.43
N LYS A 20 -7.16 -6.34 -5.38
CA LYS A 20 -8.33 -5.47 -5.21
C LYS A 20 -9.36 -5.62 -6.34
N ASP A 21 -8.94 -5.89 -7.57
CA ASP A 21 -9.86 -6.04 -8.70
C ASP A 21 -10.60 -7.37 -8.62
N SER A 22 -9.87 -8.45 -8.29
CA SER A 22 -10.42 -9.80 -8.10
C SER A 22 -11.54 -9.85 -7.04
N TYR A 23 -11.43 -9.02 -6.00
CA TYR A 23 -12.40 -8.98 -4.88
C TYR A 23 -13.34 -7.77 -4.91
N SER A 24 -13.30 -6.95 -5.96
CA SER A 24 -14.01 -5.66 -6.06
C SER A 24 -15.52 -5.74 -5.81
N LYS A 25 -16.16 -6.88 -6.10
CA LYS A 25 -17.60 -7.12 -5.88
C LYS A 25 -17.96 -7.49 -4.44
N TYR A 26 -16.98 -7.82 -3.61
CA TYR A 26 -17.21 -8.38 -2.27
C TYR A 26 -16.75 -7.41 -1.18
N PHE A 27 -15.48 -7.00 -1.23
CA PHE A 27 -14.88 -6.17 -0.21
C PHE A 27 -13.57 -5.52 -0.69
N MET A 28 -13.08 -4.58 0.12
CA MET A 28 -11.81 -3.90 -0.11
C MET A 28 -10.64 -4.78 0.32
N ILE A 29 -9.54 -4.70 -0.41
CA ILE A 29 -8.29 -5.37 -0.08
C ILE A 29 -7.35 -4.35 0.57
N GLY A 30 -6.99 -4.66 1.82
CA GLY A 30 -6.25 -3.76 2.70
C GLY A 30 -4.80 -4.16 2.90
N VAL A 31 -3.95 -3.16 3.17
CA VAL A 31 -2.55 -3.36 3.57
C VAL A 31 -2.18 -2.39 4.70
N ALA A 32 -1.39 -2.86 5.67
CA ALA A 32 -0.77 -1.98 6.65
C ALA A 32 0.49 -1.35 6.06
N VAL A 33 0.67 -0.04 6.23
CA VAL A 33 1.83 0.69 5.71
C VAL A 33 2.48 1.58 6.77
N ASN A 34 3.78 1.80 6.59
CA ASN A 34 4.51 2.87 7.25
C ASN A 34 5.09 3.84 6.20
N GLN A 35 5.83 4.84 6.67
CA GLN A 35 6.42 5.89 5.83
C GLN A 35 7.29 5.34 4.69
N ARG A 36 7.97 4.20 4.86
CA ARG A 36 8.80 3.60 3.81
C ARG A 36 7.95 3.12 2.64
N ASN A 37 6.82 2.46 2.91
CA ASN A 37 5.96 1.91 1.86
C ASN A 37 5.32 3.00 0.99
N ILE A 38 5.19 4.22 1.51
CA ILE A 38 4.62 5.37 0.80
C ILE A 38 5.68 6.36 0.28
N SER A 39 6.97 6.01 0.40
CA SER A 39 8.09 6.83 -0.11
C SER A 39 8.96 6.08 -1.13
N ASP A 40 9.03 4.75 -1.04
CA ASP A 40 9.74 3.93 -2.01
C ASP A 40 8.86 3.65 -3.25
N GLU A 41 9.37 3.95 -4.45
CA GLU A 41 8.60 3.86 -5.69
C GLU A 41 8.11 2.44 -6.00
N ALA A 42 8.92 1.41 -5.71
CA ALA A 42 8.54 0.04 -5.97
C ALA A 42 7.44 -0.42 -5.00
N GLN A 43 7.52 0.00 -3.73
CA GLN A 43 6.47 -0.25 -2.75
C GLN A 43 5.18 0.51 -3.10
N ILE A 44 5.26 1.79 -3.49
CA ILE A 44 4.10 2.58 -3.93
C ILE A 44 3.42 1.91 -5.12
N ALA A 45 4.19 1.44 -6.11
CA ALA A 45 3.66 0.76 -7.28
C ALA A 45 2.90 -0.51 -6.88
N LEU A 46 3.45 -1.32 -5.97
CA LEU A 46 2.78 -2.51 -5.45
C LEU A 46 1.50 -2.14 -4.68
N VAL A 47 1.57 -1.15 -3.78
CA VAL A 47 0.43 -0.69 -2.98
C VAL A 47 -0.72 -0.24 -3.88
N LYS A 48 -0.42 0.60 -4.87
CA LYS A 48 -1.42 1.13 -5.81
C LYS A 48 -1.98 0.05 -6.73
N LYS A 49 -1.18 -0.93 -7.12
CA LYS A 49 -1.63 -2.04 -7.95
C LYS A 49 -2.59 -2.93 -7.17
N GLU A 50 -2.19 -3.39 -5.98
CA GLU A 50 -2.87 -4.52 -5.33
C GLU A 50 -3.96 -4.12 -4.31
N PHE A 51 -3.93 -2.90 -3.77
CA PHE A 51 -4.77 -2.53 -2.62
C PHE A 51 -5.63 -1.28 -2.86
N ASN A 52 -6.77 -1.21 -2.17
CA ASN A 52 -7.68 -0.06 -2.18
C ASN A 52 -8.09 0.42 -0.77
N SER A 53 -7.58 -0.23 0.29
CA SER A 53 -7.67 0.22 1.68
C SER A 53 -6.28 0.22 2.33
N ILE A 54 -5.99 1.20 3.16
CA ILE A 54 -4.73 1.29 3.93
C ILE A 54 -5.03 1.45 5.41
N THR A 55 -4.19 0.83 6.22
CA THR A 55 -4.12 1.02 7.67
C THR A 55 -2.74 1.55 8.03
N ALA A 56 -2.64 2.63 8.81
CA ALA A 56 -1.33 3.10 9.29
C ALA A 56 -0.78 2.11 10.33
N GLU A 57 0.41 1.54 10.10
CA GLU A 57 0.96 0.47 10.95
C GLU A 57 1.20 0.94 12.40
N ASN A 58 1.73 2.15 12.57
CA ASN A 58 2.02 2.73 13.88
C ASN A 58 1.66 4.22 13.98
N ASP A 59 1.71 4.97 12.88
CA ASP A 59 1.64 6.44 12.88
C ASP A 59 0.28 7.02 13.34
N MET A 60 -0.72 6.18 13.57
CA MET A 60 -2.03 6.57 14.14
C MET A 60 -2.29 6.02 15.54
N LYS A 61 -1.34 5.26 16.13
CA LYS A 61 -1.47 4.76 17.50
C LYS A 61 -1.49 5.94 18.49
N PRO A 62 -2.24 5.85 19.61
CA PRO A 62 -2.35 6.95 20.57
C PRO A 62 -0.99 7.53 21.01
N ALA A 63 -0.01 6.67 21.31
CA ALA A 63 1.32 7.11 21.72
C ALA A 63 2.10 7.88 20.63
N MET A 64 1.74 7.69 19.36
CA MET A 64 2.36 8.39 18.23
C MET A 64 1.69 9.72 17.92
N VAL A 65 0.38 9.84 18.15
CA VAL A 65 -0.38 11.08 17.88
C VAL A 65 -0.50 11.99 19.10
N HIS A 66 -0.44 11.44 20.31
CA HIS A 66 -0.56 12.14 21.59
C HIS A 66 0.48 11.58 22.59
N PRO A 67 1.78 11.87 22.40
CA PRO A 67 2.86 11.30 23.22
C PRO A 67 2.90 11.83 24.66
N GLU A 68 2.42 13.06 24.89
CA GLU A 68 2.36 13.71 26.19
C GLU A 68 1.16 14.67 26.26
N GLU A 69 0.66 14.93 27.46
CA GLU A 69 -0.52 15.78 27.67
C GLU A 69 -0.34 17.16 27.02
N GLY A 70 -1.35 17.62 26.27
CA GLY A 70 -1.28 18.89 25.53
C GLY A 70 -0.43 18.89 24.26
N LYS A 71 0.29 17.80 23.92
CA LYS A 71 1.11 17.74 22.70
C LYS A 71 0.58 16.74 21.69
N TRP A 72 0.24 17.25 20.51
CA TRP A 72 -0.25 16.45 19.39
C TRP A 72 0.75 16.42 18.24
N THR A 73 0.94 15.24 17.65
CA THR A 73 1.89 14.99 16.56
C THR A 73 1.19 14.28 15.41
N TRP A 74 0.60 15.06 14.49
CA TRP A 74 -0.18 14.54 13.36
C TRP A 74 0.62 14.33 12.08
N GLU A 75 1.83 14.87 11.99
CA GLU A 75 2.58 14.94 10.73
C GLU A 75 2.76 13.56 10.04
N ALA A 76 3.15 12.53 10.80
CA ALA A 76 3.34 11.19 10.26
C ALA A 76 2.01 10.55 9.79
N ALA A 77 0.93 10.72 10.57
CA ALA A 77 -0.41 10.27 10.21
C ALA A 77 -0.92 11.00 8.94
N ASP A 78 -0.68 12.30 8.84
CA ASP A 78 -1.10 13.14 7.72
C ASP A 78 -0.39 12.77 6.43
N ARG A 79 0.89 12.35 6.47
CA ARG A 79 1.59 11.83 5.29
C ARG A 79 0.87 10.62 4.71
N ILE A 80 0.47 9.66 5.55
CA ILE A 80 -0.31 8.48 5.10
C ILE A 80 -1.71 8.90 4.63
N ALA A 81 -2.37 9.79 5.35
CA ALA A 81 -3.71 10.26 4.97
C ALA A 81 -3.70 10.98 3.63
N ASN A 82 -2.68 11.80 3.36
CA ASN A 82 -2.51 12.52 2.10
C ASN A 82 -2.17 11.57 0.96
N PHE A 83 -1.30 10.57 1.18
CA PHE A 83 -1.06 9.50 0.21
C PHE A 83 -2.36 8.79 -0.18
N CYS A 84 -3.20 8.45 0.81
CA CYS A 84 -4.49 7.80 0.57
C CYS A 84 -5.43 8.69 -0.25
N ARG A 85 -5.57 9.98 0.12
CA ARG A 85 -6.41 10.95 -0.61
C ARG A 85 -5.95 11.13 -2.06
N GLN A 86 -4.65 11.29 -2.29
CA GLN A 86 -4.07 11.52 -3.62
C GLN A 86 -4.27 10.32 -4.57
N ASN A 87 -4.35 9.10 -4.03
CA ASN A 87 -4.47 7.88 -4.83
C ASN A 87 -5.88 7.26 -4.80
N GLY A 88 -6.87 7.93 -4.18
CA GLY A 88 -8.24 7.40 -4.07
C GLY A 88 -8.35 6.13 -3.21
N ILE A 89 -7.42 5.92 -2.29
CA ILE A 89 -7.36 4.76 -1.39
C ILE A 89 -8.07 5.12 -0.08
N LYS A 90 -8.89 4.21 0.46
CA LYS A 90 -9.55 4.44 1.76
C LYS A 90 -8.56 4.24 2.91
N LEU A 91 -8.70 5.05 3.96
CA LEU A 91 -7.86 4.97 5.16
C LEU A 91 -8.66 4.41 6.34
N ARG A 92 -8.04 3.51 7.10
CA ARG A 92 -8.52 3.03 8.40
C ARG A 92 -7.58 3.50 9.49
N GLY A 93 -8.15 4.13 10.53
CA GLY A 93 -7.42 4.41 11.76
C GLY A 93 -7.04 3.11 12.47
N HIS A 94 -5.87 3.09 13.10
CA HIS A 94 -5.35 1.95 13.84
C HIS A 94 -4.86 2.43 15.20
N ASN A 95 -5.40 1.81 16.24
CA ASN A 95 -5.16 2.17 17.63
C ASN A 95 -4.09 1.26 18.24
#